data_AF-A0A2E4WHJ3-F1
#
_entry.id   AF-A0A2E4WHJ3-F1
#
_cell.length_a   1.000
_cell.length_b   1.000
_cell.length_c   1.000
_cell.angle_alpha   90.00
_cell.angle_beta   90.00
_cell.angle_gamma   90.00
#
_symmetry.space_group_name_H-M   'P 1'
#
loop_
_entity.id
_entity.type
_entity.pdbx_description
1 polymer ?
#
loop_
_entity_poly.entity_id
_entity_poly.type
_entity_poly.pdbx_seq_one_letter_code
_entity_poly.pdbx_strand_id
1 'polypeptide(L)'
;MKNQGGPQLQNRSIPGYPAETLPSNITGLSVRSAPIVAGIGFLEAVPDSTLISLSDPNDEDGDGISGRPNYVLPPNFFAPSPQHVSKQNKYYIGRFGRKATTINLLHQTAVAYIEDMGITSNFFMSDLHNPLAGQFSGDGVADPEVSSATISNVVFYLKTLKPPVPRNEEDPDFIAGKVAFNDIGCNSCHIPQLMTGESDIEALSQKIFYPYTDLLLHDMGSELADNYPEGEANGREWRTTPLWGLGLIKDTIGGIPYYLHDGRTSDLREVIRFHGGEADASRKNFMNLSEESQSQIIKFLESL
;
A
#
# COMPACT_ATOMS: atom_id res chain seq x y z
N MET A 1 18.60 1.54 -14.60
CA MET A 1 18.00 2.77 -14.05
C MET A 1 18.78 3.37 -12.88
N LYS A 2 19.47 2.61 -12.01
CA LYS A 2 20.27 3.19 -10.91
C LYS A 2 21.28 4.27 -11.35
N ASN A 3 21.91 4.10 -12.52
CA ASN A 3 22.82 5.11 -13.09
C ASN A 3 22.11 6.25 -13.84
N GLN A 4 20.77 6.35 -13.73
CA GLN A 4 19.90 7.31 -14.42
C GLN A 4 18.90 7.98 -13.47
N GLY A 5 19.15 8.02 -12.15
CA GLY A 5 18.24 8.60 -11.14
C GLY A 5 17.54 7.58 -10.23
N GLY A 6 17.66 6.27 -10.53
CA GLY A 6 16.99 5.24 -9.73
C GLY A 6 15.55 4.95 -10.20
N PRO A 7 14.75 4.26 -9.37
CA PRO A 7 13.37 3.87 -9.71
C PRO A 7 12.34 4.97 -9.50
N GLN A 8 12.65 5.98 -8.67
CA GLN A 8 11.77 7.07 -8.31
C GLN A 8 12.38 8.42 -8.71
N LEU A 9 11.59 9.25 -9.40
CA LEU A 9 12.06 10.52 -9.93
C LEU A 9 12.13 11.59 -8.84
N GLN A 10 13.33 12.11 -8.58
CA GLN A 10 13.56 13.27 -7.69
C GLN A 10 13.37 14.59 -8.44
N ASN A 11 12.12 14.91 -8.81
CA ASN A 11 11.80 16.09 -9.62
C ASN A 11 11.83 17.42 -8.84
N ARG A 12 12.33 17.41 -7.61
CA ARG A 12 12.58 18.58 -6.77
C ARG A 12 14.00 18.49 -6.23
N SER A 13 14.65 19.64 -6.04
CA SER A 13 16.00 19.73 -5.51
C SER A 13 16.14 20.91 -4.57
N ILE A 14 17.14 20.84 -3.69
CA ILE A 14 17.59 21.97 -2.89
C ILE A 14 18.27 23.05 -3.75
N PRO A 15 18.30 24.32 -3.30
CA PRO A 15 18.90 25.42 -4.06
C PRO A 15 20.34 25.13 -4.48
N GLY A 16 20.67 25.38 -5.74
CA GLY A 16 22.01 25.16 -6.29
C GLY A 16 22.22 23.80 -6.96
N TYR A 17 21.24 22.89 -6.87
CA TYR A 17 21.32 21.55 -7.47
C TYR A 17 20.26 21.34 -8.55
N PRO A 18 20.57 20.65 -9.66
CA PRO A 18 19.58 20.34 -10.68
C PRO A 18 18.59 19.29 -10.16
N ALA A 19 17.29 19.52 -10.34
CA ALA A 19 16.29 18.48 -10.15
C ALA A 19 16.42 17.41 -11.23
N GLU A 20 16.05 16.17 -10.92
CA GLU A 20 16.01 15.12 -11.92
C GLU A 20 14.94 15.42 -12.97
N THR A 21 15.21 14.99 -14.20
CA THR A 21 14.23 15.04 -15.29
C THR A 21 14.02 13.63 -15.82
N LEU A 22 12.84 13.38 -16.39
CA LEU A 22 12.55 12.09 -16.99
C LEU A 22 13.56 11.81 -18.12
N PRO A 23 14.27 10.67 -18.09
CA PRO A 23 15.14 10.27 -19.19
C PRO A 23 14.38 10.18 -20.53
N SER A 24 15.03 10.53 -21.64
CA SER A 24 14.38 10.49 -22.96
C SER A 24 14.01 9.07 -23.41
N ASN A 25 14.60 8.04 -22.79
CA ASN A 25 14.40 6.63 -23.09
C ASN A 25 13.51 5.90 -22.06
N ILE A 26 12.69 6.61 -21.27
CA ILE A 26 11.75 5.93 -20.36
C ILE A 26 10.81 5.00 -21.13
N THR A 27 10.57 3.82 -20.59
CA THR A 27 9.65 2.82 -21.17
C THR A 27 8.27 2.83 -20.52
N GLY A 28 8.10 3.60 -19.43
CA GLY A 28 6.84 3.78 -18.73
C GLY A 28 6.95 4.86 -17.65
N LEU A 29 5.80 5.33 -17.17
CA LEU A 29 5.66 6.27 -16.08
C LEU A 29 4.52 5.78 -15.17
N SER A 30 4.80 5.61 -13.87
CA SER A 30 3.80 5.26 -12.86
C SER A 30 3.65 6.44 -11.91
N VAL A 31 2.51 7.12 -11.96
CA VAL A 31 2.18 8.20 -11.01
C VAL A 31 1.62 7.59 -9.74
N ARG A 32 2.12 8.01 -8.58
CA ARG A 32 1.73 7.43 -7.29
C ARG A 32 1.41 8.49 -6.25
N SER A 33 0.32 8.28 -5.53
CA SER A 33 -0.04 9.01 -4.31
C SER A 33 0.38 8.20 -3.08
N ALA A 34 0.88 8.90 -2.06
CA ALA A 34 1.26 8.28 -0.79
C ALA A 34 0.03 7.62 -0.10
N PRO A 35 0.19 6.42 0.48
CA PRO A 35 -0.89 5.75 1.20
C PRO A 35 -1.12 6.35 2.59
N ILE A 36 -2.30 6.08 3.17
CA ILE A 36 -2.60 6.38 4.57
C ILE A 36 -1.70 5.54 5.48
N VAL A 37 -1.16 6.15 6.53
CA VAL A 37 -0.25 5.49 7.49
C VAL A 37 -0.90 5.14 8.84
N ALA A 38 -2.17 5.50 9.04
CA ALA A 38 -2.89 5.17 10.28
C ALA A 38 -3.19 3.66 10.37
N GLY A 39 -3.00 3.06 11.54
CA GLY A 39 -3.32 1.65 11.80
C GLY A 39 -2.34 0.62 11.23
N ILE A 40 -1.31 1.04 10.48
CA ILE A 40 -0.45 0.12 9.73
C ILE A 40 0.43 -0.79 10.61
N GLY A 41 0.59 -0.47 11.90
CA GLY A 41 1.18 -1.38 12.88
C GLY A 41 0.42 -2.70 13.04
N PHE A 42 -0.90 -2.68 12.93
CA PHE A 42 -1.70 -3.92 12.92
C PHE A 42 -1.41 -4.74 11.68
N LEU A 43 -1.20 -4.12 10.52
CA LEU A 43 -0.90 -4.81 9.26
C LEU A 43 0.49 -5.50 9.29
N GLU A 44 1.49 -4.86 9.91
CA GLU A 44 2.80 -5.51 10.15
C GLU A 44 2.64 -6.73 11.06
N ALA A 45 1.79 -6.62 12.09
CA ALA A 45 1.60 -7.65 13.09
C ALA A 45 0.73 -8.83 12.63
N VAL A 46 0.27 -8.87 11.38
CA VAL A 46 -0.43 -10.04 10.80
C VAL A 46 0.58 -11.13 10.44
N PRO A 47 0.45 -12.37 10.96
CA PRO A 47 1.36 -13.45 10.62
C PRO A 47 1.41 -13.75 9.12
N ASP A 48 2.57 -14.14 8.58
CA ASP A 48 2.69 -14.55 7.17
C ASP A 48 1.78 -15.75 6.86
N SER A 49 1.57 -16.65 7.83
CA SER A 49 0.67 -17.79 7.70
C SER A 49 -0.78 -17.39 7.37
N THR A 50 -1.24 -16.25 7.90
CA THR A 50 -2.58 -15.72 7.59
C THR A 50 -2.66 -15.33 6.12
N LEU A 51 -1.67 -14.60 5.60
CA LEU A 51 -1.65 -14.19 4.19
C LEU A 51 -1.51 -15.38 3.24
N ILE A 52 -0.72 -16.38 3.62
CA ILE A 52 -0.60 -17.64 2.87
C ILE A 52 -1.93 -18.40 2.87
N SER A 53 -2.69 -18.39 3.97
CA SER A 53 -3.98 -19.07 4.02
C SER A 53 -5.09 -18.38 3.21
N LEU A 54 -4.93 -17.09 2.92
CA LEU A 54 -5.84 -16.31 2.08
C LEU A 54 -5.47 -16.37 0.59
N SER A 55 -4.29 -16.88 0.25
CA SER A 55 -3.82 -16.86 -1.13
C SER A 55 -4.40 -17.99 -1.94
N ASP A 56 -4.90 -17.67 -3.13
CA ASP A 56 -5.35 -18.61 -4.15
C ASP A 56 -4.76 -18.23 -5.52
N PRO A 57 -3.45 -18.40 -5.75
CA PRO A 57 -2.82 -17.99 -7.00
C PRO A 57 -3.27 -18.79 -8.24
N ASN A 58 -3.99 -19.91 -8.05
CA ASN A 58 -4.43 -20.79 -9.13
C ASN A 58 -5.94 -20.74 -9.38
N ASP A 59 -6.68 -19.91 -8.65
CA ASP A 59 -8.15 -19.83 -8.72
C ASP A 59 -8.77 -21.23 -8.53
N GLU A 60 -8.39 -21.91 -7.44
CA GLU A 60 -8.79 -23.29 -7.16
C GLU A 60 -10.30 -23.42 -6.90
N ASP A 61 -10.95 -22.37 -6.42
CA ASP A 61 -12.40 -22.34 -6.21
C ASP A 61 -13.21 -21.83 -7.43
N GLY A 62 -12.54 -21.26 -8.43
CA GLY A 62 -13.13 -20.84 -9.70
C GLY A 62 -14.00 -19.58 -9.60
N ASP A 63 -13.78 -18.75 -8.58
CA ASP A 63 -14.46 -17.46 -8.43
C ASP A 63 -13.86 -16.35 -9.33
N GLY A 64 -12.71 -16.62 -9.95
CA GLY A 64 -12.01 -15.72 -10.86
C GLY A 64 -11.02 -14.77 -10.19
N ILE A 65 -10.73 -14.97 -8.89
CA ILE A 65 -9.81 -14.17 -8.08
C ILE A 65 -8.56 -15.00 -7.81
N SER A 66 -7.38 -14.41 -8.08
CA SER A 66 -6.11 -15.12 -8.05
C SER A 66 -5.09 -14.55 -7.05
N GLY A 67 -5.62 -14.10 -5.90
CA GLY A 67 -4.89 -13.35 -4.89
C GLY A 67 -3.61 -14.04 -4.40
N ARG A 68 -2.49 -13.31 -4.38
CA ARG A 68 -1.20 -13.86 -3.92
C ARG A 68 -0.30 -12.85 -3.18
N PRO A 69 0.57 -13.29 -2.26
CA PRO A 69 1.58 -12.42 -1.68
C PRO A 69 2.63 -11.99 -2.71
N ASN A 70 3.19 -10.79 -2.55
CA ASN A 70 4.45 -10.45 -3.24
C ASN A 70 5.63 -10.95 -2.43
N TYR A 71 6.53 -11.71 -3.04
CA TYR A 71 7.75 -12.18 -2.41
C TYR A 71 8.93 -11.31 -2.80
N VAL A 72 9.58 -10.69 -1.82
CA VAL A 72 10.65 -9.72 -2.03
C VAL A 72 11.93 -10.14 -1.36
N LEU A 73 13.05 -9.63 -1.89
CA LEU A 73 14.34 -9.76 -1.25
C LEU A 73 14.38 -8.86 0.00
N PRO A 74 14.80 -9.39 1.16
CA PRO A 74 14.97 -8.57 2.34
C PRO A 74 16.20 -7.65 2.21
N PRO A 75 16.17 -6.44 2.76
CA PRO A 75 17.37 -5.63 2.93
C PRO A 75 18.32 -6.29 3.94
N ASN A 76 19.60 -5.93 3.92
CA ASN A 76 20.63 -6.52 4.78
C ASN A 76 20.37 -6.34 6.28
N PHE A 77 19.61 -5.33 6.67
CA PHE A 77 19.23 -5.02 8.06
C PHE A 77 17.91 -5.67 8.49
N PHE A 78 17.22 -6.39 7.61
CA PHE A 78 16.01 -7.10 7.98
C PHE A 78 16.34 -8.30 8.89
N ALA A 79 15.70 -8.33 10.05
CA ALA A 79 15.72 -9.45 10.97
C ALA A 79 14.32 -10.09 11.00
N PRO A 80 14.15 -11.34 10.56
CA PRO A 80 12.86 -12.01 10.60
C PRO A 80 12.43 -12.31 12.04
N SER A 81 11.15 -12.10 12.32
CA SER A 81 10.49 -12.59 13.54
C SER A 81 9.90 -13.99 13.32
N PRO A 82 9.49 -14.71 14.37
CA PRO A 82 8.83 -16.03 14.24
C PRO A 82 7.55 -16.04 13.39
N GLN A 83 6.94 -14.87 13.17
CA GLN A 83 5.74 -14.73 12.34
C GLN A 83 6.04 -14.68 10.83
N HIS A 84 7.31 -14.51 10.45
CA HIS A 84 7.71 -14.44 9.06
C HIS A 84 8.01 -15.83 8.49
N VAL A 85 7.60 -16.07 7.24
CA VAL A 85 7.82 -17.32 6.52
C VAL A 85 8.66 -17.02 5.27
N SER A 86 9.84 -17.63 5.19
CA SER A 86 10.71 -17.46 4.03
C SER A 86 10.32 -18.40 2.88
N LYS A 87 10.21 -17.89 1.66
CA LYS A 87 10.12 -18.67 0.42
C LYS A 87 11.53 -18.93 -0.11
N GLN A 88 11.85 -20.20 -0.35
CA GLN A 88 13.16 -20.65 -0.85
C GLN A 88 14.37 -20.17 0.01
N ASN A 89 14.17 -19.95 1.31
CA ASN A 89 15.17 -19.40 2.24
C ASN A 89 15.80 -18.07 1.78
N LYS A 90 15.10 -17.30 0.93
CA LYS A 90 15.66 -16.10 0.30
C LYS A 90 14.68 -14.94 0.24
N TYR A 91 13.40 -15.23 0.06
CA TYR A 91 12.36 -14.21 -0.12
C TYR A 91 11.40 -14.20 1.06
N TYR A 92 10.83 -13.04 1.35
CA TYR A 92 9.84 -12.84 2.42
C TYR A 92 8.62 -12.10 1.85
N ILE A 93 7.47 -12.23 2.52
CA ILE A 93 6.25 -11.55 2.10
C ILE A 93 6.40 -10.04 2.30
N GLY A 94 6.22 -9.27 1.24
CA GLY A 94 6.07 -7.83 1.32
C GLY A 94 4.63 -7.44 1.70
N ARG A 95 4.48 -6.29 2.36
CA ARG A 95 3.24 -5.82 2.99
C ARG A 95 2.92 -4.36 2.68
N PHE A 96 3.95 -3.52 2.54
CA PHE A 96 3.77 -2.07 2.38
C PHE A 96 4.16 -1.59 0.99
N GLY A 97 3.70 -0.38 0.66
CA GLY A 97 3.69 0.14 -0.72
C GLY A 97 2.47 -0.34 -1.51
N ARG A 98 2.34 0.17 -2.74
CA ARG A 98 1.19 -0.12 -3.63
C ARG A 98 1.23 -1.54 -4.20
N LYS A 99 2.43 -2.13 -4.31
CA LYS A 99 2.66 -3.51 -4.77
C LYS A 99 3.31 -4.40 -3.72
N ALA A 100 3.18 -4.06 -2.43
CA ALA A 100 3.71 -4.86 -1.33
C ALA A 100 5.23 -5.13 -1.47
N THR A 101 6.03 -4.09 -1.63
CA THR A 101 7.46 -4.20 -1.97
C THR A 101 8.39 -4.22 -0.76
N THR A 102 7.88 -3.84 0.41
CA THR A 102 8.65 -3.80 1.66
C THR A 102 7.98 -4.68 2.73
N ILE A 103 8.80 -5.36 3.54
CA ILE A 103 8.39 -6.47 4.42
C ILE A 103 7.75 -5.96 5.70
N ASN A 104 8.41 -5.02 6.37
CA ASN A 104 7.99 -4.45 7.64
C ASN A 104 8.12 -2.91 7.61
N LEU A 105 7.64 -2.24 8.66
CA LEU A 105 7.68 -0.79 8.78
C LEU A 105 9.10 -0.25 8.87
N LEU A 106 10.07 -0.99 9.44
CA LEU A 106 11.47 -0.57 9.38
C LEU A 106 11.97 -0.49 7.93
N HIS A 107 11.69 -1.52 7.12
CA HIS A 107 12.02 -1.54 5.71
C HIS A 107 11.30 -0.40 4.96
N GLN A 108 9.98 -0.24 5.14
CA GLN A 108 9.20 0.82 4.51
C GLN A 108 9.70 2.22 4.88
N THR A 109 9.95 2.47 6.18
CA THR A 109 10.40 3.78 6.66
C THR A 109 11.80 4.10 6.16
N ALA A 110 12.74 3.16 6.24
CA ALA A 110 14.10 3.38 5.76
C ALA A 110 14.13 3.67 4.23
N VAL A 111 13.30 2.97 3.45
CA VAL A 111 13.15 3.23 2.01
C VAL A 111 12.51 4.59 1.75
N ALA A 112 11.48 4.99 2.49
CA ALA A 112 10.84 6.30 2.31
C ALA A 112 11.80 7.46 2.61
N TYR A 113 12.63 7.35 3.65
CA TYR A 113 13.65 8.37 3.94
C TYR A 113 14.57 8.59 2.74
N ILE A 114 15.09 7.53 2.11
CA ILE A 114 16.04 7.68 0.99
C ILE A 114 15.35 7.92 -0.36
N GLU A 115 14.30 7.15 -0.71
CA GLU A 115 13.64 7.22 -2.03
C GLU A 115 12.59 8.33 -2.14
N ASP A 116 11.95 8.77 -1.06
CA ASP A 116 10.95 9.86 -1.11
C ASP A 116 11.53 11.21 -0.69
N MET A 117 12.39 11.22 0.33
CA MET A 117 12.89 12.45 0.94
C MET A 117 14.35 12.77 0.58
N GLY A 118 15.10 11.79 0.06
CA GLY A 118 16.53 11.95 -0.24
C GLY A 118 17.39 12.07 1.01
N ILE A 119 17.01 11.43 2.12
CA ILE A 119 17.69 11.53 3.41
C ILE A 119 18.41 10.21 3.74
N THR A 120 19.71 10.28 4.01
CA THR A 120 20.52 9.09 4.34
C THR A 120 20.38 8.66 5.80
N SER A 121 20.58 7.37 6.05
CA SER A 121 20.55 6.79 7.38
C SER A 121 21.52 5.61 7.52
N ASN A 122 21.73 5.12 8.74
CA ASN A 122 22.50 3.89 8.96
C ASN A 122 21.96 2.65 8.20
N PHE A 123 20.71 2.70 7.71
CA PHE A 123 20.12 1.63 6.90
C PHE A 123 20.43 1.80 5.41
N PHE A 124 20.62 3.04 4.95
CA PHE A 124 20.99 3.43 3.58
C PHE A 124 21.93 4.64 3.62
N MET A 125 23.23 4.38 3.55
CA MET A 125 24.32 5.35 3.78
C MET A 125 24.78 6.10 2.51
N SER A 126 24.02 6.05 1.43
CA SER A 126 24.43 6.62 0.16
C SER A 126 23.27 7.31 -0.49
N ASP A 127 23.49 8.55 -0.87
CA ASP A 127 22.55 9.35 -1.64
C ASP A 127 22.15 8.69 -2.96
N LEU A 128 20.96 9.07 -3.41
CA LEU A 128 20.52 8.76 -4.75
C LEU A 128 21.40 9.46 -5.78
N HIS A 129 21.72 8.74 -6.85
CA HIS A 129 22.55 9.27 -7.91
C HIS A 129 21.72 10.08 -8.91
N ASN A 130 21.93 11.39 -8.95
CA ASN A 130 21.39 12.25 -10.00
C ASN A 130 22.41 12.43 -11.15
N PRO A 131 22.14 11.93 -12.36
CA PRO A 131 23.07 12.01 -13.49
C PRO A 131 23.33 13.45 -13.98
N LEU A 132 22.41 14.38 -13.73
CA LEU A 132 22.57 15.80 -14.09
C LEU A 132 23.50 16.55 -13.13
N ALA A 133 23.67 16.06 -11.90
CA ALA A 133 24.62 16.59 -10.93
C ALA A 133 26.06 16.07 -11.18
N GLY A 134 26.26 15.15 -12.13
CA GLY A 134 27.56 14.62 -12.50
C GLY A 134 28.15 13.70 -11.43
N GLN A 135 29.40 13.94 -11.02
CA GLN A 135 30.05 13.16 -9.96
C GLN A 135 29.64 13.58 -8.55
N PHE A 136 28.85 14.66 -8.42
CA PHE A 136 28.34 15.10 -7.13
C PHE A 136 27.05 14.34 -6.82
N SER A 137 27.17 13.26 -6.06
CA SER A 137 26.06 12.56 -5.42
C SER A 137 26.11 12.91 -3.93
N GLY A 138 25.38 13.94 -3.55
CA GLY A 138 25.29 14.40 -2.17
C GLY A 138 24.69 15.77 -2.09
N ASP A 139 24.51 16.26 -0.88
CA ASP A 139 24.03 17.61 -0.58
C ASP A 139 25.07 18.44 0.20
N GLY A 140 26.20 17.83 0.55
CA GLY A 140 27.27 18.41 1.36
C GLY A 140 27.07 18.23 2.87
N VAL A 141 26.06 17.46 3.28
CA VAL A 141 25.83 17.04 4.66
C VAL A 141 26.56 15.71 4.91
N ALA A 142 26.98 15.48 6.16
CA ALA A 142 27.71 14.28 6.52
C ALA A 142 26.77 13.10 6.75
N ASP A 143 27.02 11.99 6.07
CA ASP A 143 26.24 10.77 6.22
C ASP A 143 26.60 9.96 7.50
N PRO A 144 25.62 9.31 8.14
CA PRO A 144 24.19 9.41 7.85
C PRO A 144 23.62 10.74 8.35
N GLU A 145 22.68 11.32 7.61
CA GLU A 145 21.99 12.54 8.03
C GLU A 145 21.05 12.30 9.21
N VAL A 146 20.41 11.12 9.27
CA VAL A 146 19.58 10.73 10.42
C VAL A 146 20.07 9.46 11.11
N SER A 147 19.98 9.49 12.45
CA SER A 147 20.37 8.37 13.29
C SER A 147 19.40 7.19 13.18
N SER A 148 19.87 5.98 13.50
CA SER A 148 19.00 4.80 13.67
C SER A 148 17.91 5.01 14.73
N ALA A 149 18.20 5.81 15.77
CA ALA A 149 17.23 6.12 16.82
C ALA A 149 16.07 6.97 16.28
N THR A 150 16.36 7.92 15.39
CA THR A 150 15.33 8.73 14.70
C THR A 150 14.38 7.83 13.92
N ILE A 151 14.92 6.94 13.07
CA ILE A 151 14.09 6.01 12.29
C ILE A 151 13.32 5.06 13.20
N SER A 152 13.94 4.54 14.25
CA SER A 152 13.28 3.64 15.21
C SER A 152 12.10 4.32 15.92
N ASN A 153 12.22 5.60 16.26
CA ASN A 153 11.13 6.38 16.85
C ASN A 153 9.96 6.56 15.87
N VAL A 154 10.24 6.82 14.59
CA VAL A 154 9.20 6.89 13.55
C VAL A 154 8.54 5.53 13.36
N VAL A 155 9.31 4.45 13.29
CA VAL A 155 8.77 3.08 13.20
C VAL A 155 7.88 2.76 14.40
N PHE A 156 8.31 3.08 15.62
CA PHE A 156 7.50 2.87 16.82
C PHE A 156 6.22 3.69 16.81
N TYR A 157 6.27 4.95 16.37
CA TYR A 157 5.09 5.78 16.16
C TYR A 157 4.12 5.13 15.16
N LEU A 158 4.60 4.68 13.99
CA LEU A 158 3.77 4.02 12.97
C LEU A 158 3.18 2.69 13.46
N LYS A 159 3.93 1.93 14.25
CA LYS A 159 3.44 0.71 14.90
C LYS A 159 2.27 0.98 15.85
N THR A 160 2.30 2.11 16.54
CA THR A 160 1.34 2.44 17.60
C THR A 160 0.26 3.43 17.17
N LEU A 161 0.32 3.92 15.94
CA LEU A 161 -0.65 4.85 15.39
C LEU A 161 -2.00 4.17 15.20
N LYS A 162 -2.98 4.58 16.01
CA LYS A 162 -4.32 3.98 16.04
C LYS A 162 -5.01 4.06 14.66
N PRO A 163 -5.69 2.99 14.19
CA PRO A 163 -6.53 3.09 13.01
C PRO A 163 -7.73 4.01 13.26
N PRO A 164 -8.25 4.67 12.21
CA PRO A 164 -9.56 5.30 12.25
C PRO A 164 -10.64 4.30 12.69
N VAL A 165 -11.64 4.80 13.41
CA VAL A 165 -12.83 4.01 13.76
C VAL A 165 -13.93 4.28 12.74
N PRO A 166 -14.72 3.26 12.35
CA PRO A 166 -15.91 3.48 11.55
C PRO A 166 -16.85 4.50 12.20
N ARG A 167 -17.61 5.19 11.36
CA ARG A 167 -18.56 6.25 11.77
C ARG A 167 -19.98 5.81 11.44
N ASN A 168 -20.97 6.36 12.14
CA ASN A 168 -22.40 6.17 11.81
C ASN A 168 -22.86 4.70 11.71
N GLU A 169 -22.30 3.79 12.52
CA GLU A 169 -22.56 2.35 12.40
C GLU A 169 -24.03 1.94 12.66
N GLU A 170 -24.80 2.79 13.32
CA GLU A 170 -26.23 2.58 13.61
C GLU A 170 -27.16 3.09 12.50
N ASP A 171 -26.63 3.78 11.48
CA ASP A 171 -27.42 4.29 10.35
C ASP A 171 -27.95 3.10 9.50
N PRO A 172 -29.26 3.02 9.22
CA PRO A 172 -29.82 1.98 8.35
C PRO A 172 -29.14 1.90 6.98
N ASP A 173 -28.72 3.03 6.40
CA ASP A 173 -28.02 3.05 5.12
C ASP A 173 -26.58 2.52 5.22
N PHE A 174 -25.90 2.73 6.36
CA PHE A 174 -24.61 2.10 6.63
C PHE A 174 -24.75 0.58 6.67
N ILE A 175 -25.76 0.09 7.40
CA ILE A 175 -26.01 -1.35 7.57
C ILE A 175 -26.35 -1.98 6.21
N ALA A 176 -27.26 -1.36 5.46
CA ALA A 176 -27.64 -1.82 4.12
C ALA A 176 -26.44 -1.79 3.15
N GLY A 177 -25.63 -0.73 3.19
CA GLY A 177 -24.42 -0.59 2.37
C GLY A 177 -23.38 -1.67 2.66
N LYS A 178 -23.15 -1.98 3.94
CA LYS A 178 -22.24 -3.05 4.37
C LYS A 178 -22.72 -4.42 3.90
N VAL A 179 -24.02 -4.70 3.97
CA VAL A 179 -24.61 -5.94 3.45
C VAL A 179 -24.43 -6.01 1.94
N ALA A 180 -24.84 -4.96 1.22
CA ALA A 180 -24.73 -4.91 -0.24
C ALA A 180 -23.28 -5.03 -0.72
N PHE A 181 -22.31 -4.44 -0.01
CA PHE A 181 -20.87 -4.58 -0.29
C PHE A 181 -20.42 -6.05 -0.30
N ASN A 182 -20.90 -6.84 0.66
CA ASN A 182 -20.60 -8.27 0.71
C ASN A 182 -21.36 -9.04 -0.37
N ASP A 183 -22.64 -8.74 -0.58
CA ASP A 183 -23.50 -9.46 -1.52
C ASP A 183 -23.02 -9.34 -2.97
N ILE A 184 -22.37 -8.21 -3.33
CA ILE A 184 -21.79 -8.03 -4.67
C ILE A 184 -20.36 -8.56 -4.82
N GLY A 185 -19.77 -9.11 -3.74
CA GLY A 185 -18.46 -9.76 -3.74
C GLY A 185 -17.26 -8.84 -3.52
N CYS A 186 -17.44 -7.57 -3.13
CA CYS A 186 -16.28 -6.69 -2.86
C CYS A 186 -15.38 -7.24 -1.74
N ASN A 187 -15.97 -8.00 -0.80
CA ASN A 187 -15.30 -8.60 0.32
C ASN A 187 -14.39 -9.79 -0.05
N SER A 188 -14.39 -10.27 -1.29
CA SER A 188 -13.49 -11.35 -1.70
C SER A 188 -12.02 -10.93 -1.64
N CYS A 189 -11.72 -9.65 -1.94
CA CYS A 189 -10.37 -9.07 -1.73
C CYS A 189 -10.36 -8.14 -0.50
N HIS A 190 -11.41 -7.34 -0.30
CA HIS A 190 -11.54 -6.44 0.83
C HIS A 190 -12.14 -7.15 2.06
N ILE A 191 -11.48 -8.22 2.52
CA ILE A 191 -11.97 -9.02 3.65
C ILE A 191 -12.09 -8.15 4.91
N PRO A 192 -13.22 -8.18 5.63
CA PRO A 192 -13.47 -7.22 6.69
C PRO A 192 -12.45 -7.29 7.82
N GLN A 193 -11.98 -8.48 8.17
CA GLN A 193 -11.31 -8.76 9.43
C GLN A 193 -9.96 -9.43 9.22
N LEU A 194 -8.96 -8.99 9.98
CA LEU A 194 -7.70 -9.69 10.18
C LEU A 194 -7.44 -9.85 11.68
N MET A 195 -6.50 -10.74 12.02
CA MET A 195 -6.01 -10.94 13.38
C MET A 195 -4.49 -10.81 13.39
N THR A 196 -3.97 -10.05 14.36
CA THR A 196 -2.53 -9.97 14.60
C THR A 196 -2.03 -11.19 15.38
N GLY A 197 -0.75 -11.52 15.19
CA GLY A 197 -0.04 -12.53 15.97
C GLY A 197 0.43 -12.00 17.33
N GLU A 198 1.31 -12.76 17.96
CA GLU A 198 1.97 -12.31 19.18
C GLU A 198 2.91 -11.14 18.92
N SER A 199 2.75 -10.07 19.69
CA SER A 199 3.63 -8.90 19.63
C SER A 199 4.13 -8.53 21.03
N ASP A 200 5.35 -8.03 21.05
CA ASP A 200 6.01 -7.28 22.12
C ASP A 200 5.33 -5.94 22.44
N ILE A 201 4.46 -5.43 21.57
CA ILE A 201 3.56 -4.30 21.83
C ILE A 201 2.19 -4.84 22.20
N GLU A 202 1.81 -4.72 23.47
CA GLU A 202 0.54 -5.25 24.00
C GLU A 202 -0.70 -4.78 23.22
N ALA A 203 -0.70 -3.53 22.77
CA ALA A 203 -1.78 -2.95 21.97
C ALA A 203 -1.96 -3.62 20.60
N LEU A 204 -0.93 -4.32 20.10
CA LEU A 204 -0.93 -5.04 18.83
C LEU A 204 -1.01 -6.56 18.98
N SER A 205 -0.77 -7.11 20.17
CA SER A 205 -0.69 -8.56 20.35
C SER A 205 -2.07 -9.22 20.36
N GLN A 206 -2.29 -10.20 19.47
CA GLN A 206 -3.48 -11.03 19.41
C GLN A 206 -4.80 -10.23 19.35
N LYS A 207 -4.83 -9.23 18.47
CA LYS A 207 -5.96 -8.33 18.27
C LYS A 207 -6.69 -8.65 16.99
N ILE A 208 -8.01 -8.68 17.08
CA ILE A 208 -8.89 -8.61 15.93
C ILE A 208 -9.05 -7.14 15.54
N PHE A 209 -8.94 -6.85 14.25
CA PHE A 209 -9.13 -5.52 13.70
C PHE A 209 -9.77 -5.59 12.31
N TYR A 210 -10.30 -4.46 11.82
CA TYR A 210 -11.14 -4.43 10.62
C TYR A 210 -10.60 -3.51 9.51
N PRO A 211 -9.58 -3.94 8.76
CA PRO A 211 -8.93 -3.09 7.77
C PRO A 211 -9.58 -3.16 6.37
N TYR A 212 -10.47 -4.12 6.12
CA TYR A 212 -11.07 -4.38 4.80
C TYR A 212 -10.02 -4.62 3.72
N THR A 213 -9.16 -5.62 3.92
CA THR A 213 -8.08 -6.02 3.01
C THR A 213 -7.54 -7.39 3.36
N ASP A 214 -7.13 -8.14 2.35
CA ASP A 214 -6.35 -9.37 2.45
C ASP A 214 -4.83 -9.15 2.34
N LEU A 215 -4.38 -7.93 2.04
CA LEU A 215 -2.98 -7.55 1.74
C LEU A 215 -2.34 -8.30 0.54
N LEU A 216 -3.13 -8.97 -0.30
CA LEU A 216 -2.65 -9.73 -1.44
C LEU A 216 -2.58 -8.86 -2.71
N LEU A 217 -1.83 -9.32 -3.70
CA LEU A 217 -1.79 -8.76 -5.05
C LEU A 217 -2.93 -9.36 -5.88
N HIS A 218 -3.61 -8.49 -6.63
CA HIS A 218 -4.67 -8.86 -7.58
C HIS A 218 -4.50 -8.13 -8.91
N ASP A 219 -4.82 -8.78 -10.03
CA ASP A 219 -4.91 -8.11 -11.34
C ASP A 219 -6.13 -7.17 -11.38
N MET A 220 -5.88 -5.86 -11.43
CA MET A 220 -6.93 -4.83 -11.45
C MET A 220 -7.33 -4.38 -12.87
N GLY A 221 -6.86 -5.09 -13.89
CA GLY A 221 -7.17 -4.83 -15.29
C GLY A 221 -6.32 -3.75 -15.94
N SER A 222 -6.52 -3.56 -17.25
CA SER A 222 -5.72 -2.64 -18.07
C SER A 222 -5.91 -1.16 -17.75
N GLU A 223 -7.09 -0.75 -17.25
CA GLU A 223 -7.36 0.66 -16.91
C GLU A 223 -6.57 1.15 -15.69
N LEU A 224 -6.15 0.22 -14.83
CA LEU A 224 -5.32 0.47 -13.65
C LEU A 224 -3.89 -0.03 -13.83
N ALA A 225 -3.49 -0.47 -15.03
CA ALA A 225 -2.13 -0.92 -15.27
C ALA A 225 -1.15 0.26 -15.32
N ASP A 226 -0.04 0.17 -14.59
CA ASP A 226 1.06 1.16 -14.65
C ASP A 226 2.24 0.70 -15.52
N ASN A 227 2.18 -0.52 -16.06
CA ASN A 227 3.25 -1.18 -16.82
C ASN A 227 4.62 -1.19 -16.11
N TYR A 228 4.64 -1.04 -14.79
CA TYR A 228 5.85 -0.95 -13.98
C TYR A 228 5.94 -2.14 -13.02
N PRO A 229 6.75 -3.17 -13.31
CA PRO A 229 6.86 -4.33 -12.43
C PRO A 229 7.69 -4.02 -11.17
N GLU A 230 7.30 -4.57 -10.03
CA GLU A 230 8.01 -4.45 -8.75
C GLU A 230 8.08 -5.79 -8.01
N GLY A 231 9.28 -6.37 -7.94
CA GLY A 231 9.44 -7.72 -7.41
C GLY A 231 8.76 -8.74 -8.32
N GLU A 232 7.91 -9.60 -7.76
CA GLU A 232 7.09 -10.53 -8.53
C GLU A 232 5.80 -9.87 -9.07
N ALA A 233 5.45 -8.65 -8.66
CA ALA A 233 4.24 -7.96 -9.11
C ALA A 233 4.42 -7.39 -10.52
N ASN A 234 3.49 -7.69 -11.43
CA ASN A 234 3.47 -7.15 -12.78
C ASN A 234 2.79 -5.77 -12.83
N GLY A 235 2.68 -5.17 -14.02
CA GLY A 235 2.11 -3.83 -14.21
C GLY A 235 0.61 -3.69 -13.89
N ARG A 236 -0.14 -4.78 -13.81
CA ARG A 236 -1.59 -4.83 -13.55
C ARG A 236 -1.92 -5.22 -12.12
N GLU A 237 -0.95 -5.78 -11.41
CA GLU A 237 -1.12 -6.27 -10.06
C GLU A 237 -0.96 -5.16 -9.02
N TRP A 238 -1.91 -5.07 -8.11
CA TRP A 238 -1.91 -4.12 -7.00
C TRP A 238 -2.25 -4.81 -5.70
N ARG A 239 -1.62 -4.35 -4.62
CA ARG A 239 -1.98 -4.81 -3.28
C ARG A 239 -3.34 -4.24 -2.90
N THR A 240 -4.26 -5.08 -2.42
CA THR A 240 -5.54 -4.62 -1.89
C THR A 240 -5.29 -3.56 -0.83
N THR A 241 -5.78 -2.33 -1.04
CA THR A 241 -5.56 -1.23 -0.08
C THR A 241 -6.56 -1.36 1.07
N PRO A 242 -6.14 -1.23 2.35
CA PRO A 242 -7.07 -1.18 3.48
C PRO A 242 -8.08 -0.05 3.27
N LEU A 243 -9.38 -0.33 3.45
CA LEU A 243 -10.43 0.69 3.26
C LEU A 243 -10.69 1.53 4.50
N TRP A 244 -10.11 1.20 5.65
CA TRP A 244 -10.21 2.06 6.83
C TRP A 244 -9.62 3.46 6.57
N GLY A 245 -10.23 4.49 7.14
CA GLY A 245 -9.87 5.88 6.91
C GLY A 245 -10.11 6.38 5.48
N LEU A 246 -10.70 5.60 4.57
CA LEU A 246 -11.03 6.04 3.22
C LEU A 246 -11.89 7.31 3.25
N GLY A 247 -12.89 7.33 4.14
CA GLY A 247 -13.78 8.47 4.30
C GLY A 247 -13.15 9.67 4.99
N LEU A 248 -11.91 9.57 5.49
CA LEU A 248 -11.17 10.66 6.11
C LEU A 248 -10.20 11.35 5.15
N ILE A 249 -9.94 10.76 3.97
CA ILE A 249 -8.98 11.31 3.00
C ILE A 249 -9.32 12.77 2.72
N LYS A 250 -10.57 13.06 2.34
CA LYS A 250 -11.06 14.42 2.07
C LYS A 250 -10.67 15.43 3.15
N ASP A 251 -10.86 15.07 4.42
CA ASP A 251 -10.65 15.97 5.56
C ASP A 251 -9.15 16.18 5.87
N THR A 252 -8.31 15.21 5.51
CA THR A 252 -6.86 15.26 5.76
C THR A 252 -6.05 16.00 4.69
N ILE A 253 -6.56 16.11 3.46
CA ILE A 253 -5.81 16.69 2.32
C ILE A 253 -6.44 17.96 1.73
N GLY A 254 -7.19 18.71 2.53
CA GLY A 254 -7.66 20.05 2.15
C GLY A 254 -9.01 20.09 1.41
N GLY A 255 -9.86 19.08 1.61
CA GLY A 255 -11.28 19.12 1.25
C GLY A 255 -11.68 18.42 -0.05
N ILE A 256 -10.73 17.88 -0.82
CA ILE A 256 -10.99 17.07 -2.03
C ILE A 256 -10.19 15.77 -1.90
N PRO A 257 -10.84 14.59 -1.94
CA PRO A 257 -10.12 13.33 -1.93
C PRO A 257 -9.52 13.02 -3.31
N TYR A 258 -8.37 12.35 -3.33
CA TYR A 258 -7.76 11.79 -4.54
C TYR A 258 -7.59 10.28 -4.34
N TYR A 259 -8.35 9.49 -5.09
CA TYR A 259 -8.41 8.04 -4.97
C TYR A 259 -7.61 7.33 -6.07
N LEU A 260 -7.49 6.01 -5.94
CA LEU A 260 -6.64 5.12 -6.74
C LEU A 260 -5.15 5.36 -6.47
N HIS A 261 -4.29 4.60 -7.16
CA HIS A 261 -2.85 4.69 -6.96
C HIS A 261 -2.28 6.03 -7.43
N ASP A 262 -2.91 6.69 -8.40
CA ASP A 262 -2.43 7.91 -9.05
C ASP A 262 -3.27 9.17 -8.76
N GLY A 263 -4.30 9.05 -7.92
CA GLY A 263 -5.12 10.19 -7.51
C GLY A 263 -6.05 10.74 -8.59
N ARG A 264 -6.32 9.99 -9.67
CA ARG A 264 -7.02 10.51 -10.87
C ARG A 264 -8.48 10.92 -10.67
N THR A 265 -9.13 10.47 -9.60
CA THR A 265 -10.55 10.74 -9.35
C THR A 265 -10.83 11.05 -7.89
N SER A 266 -11.89 11.82 -7.64
CA SER A 266 -12.45 12.15 -6.33
C SER A 266 -13.81 11.50 -6.07
N ASP A 267 -14.29 10.63 -6.98
CA ASP A 267 -15.59 9.95 -6.88
C ASP A 267 -15.40 8.43 -6.67
N LEU A 268 -15.93 7.91 -5.55
CA LEU A 268 -15.87 6.48 -5.24
C LEU A 268 -16.64 5.60 -6.23
N ARG A 269 -17.67 6.12 -6.91
CA ARG A 269 -18.32 5.37 -8.00
C ARG A 269 -17.38 5.18 -9.19
N GLU A 270 -16.61 6.22 -9.50
CA GLU A 270 -15.61 6.12 -10.56
C GLU A 270 -14.46 5.17 -10.17
N VAL A 271 -14.04 5.20 -8.89
CA VAL A 271 -13.10 4.22 -8.35
C VAL A 271 -13.60 2.80 -8.60
N ILE A 272 -14.84 2.48 -8.24
CA ILE A 272 -15.43 1.15 -8.46
C ILE A 272 -15.51 0.83 -9.95
N ARG A 273 -15.84 1.80 -10.82
CA ARG A 273 -15.85 1.61 -12.28
C ARG A 273 -14.47 1.21 -12.83
N PHE A 274 -13.38 1.71 -12.24
CA PHE A 274 -12.02 1.35 -12.65
C PHE A 274 -11.59 -0.07 -12.22
N HIS A 275 -12.34 -0.74 -11.34
CA HIS A 275 -12.03 -2.11 -10.90
C HIS A 275 -12.30 -3.12 -12.03
N GLY A 276 -11.29 -3.39 -12.85
CA GLY A 276 -11.31 -4.45 -13.85
C GLY A 276 -10.60 -5.71 -13.36
N GLY A 277 -10.15 -6.55 -14.30
CA GLY A 277 -9.41 -7.78 -13.98
C GLY A 277 -10.24 -8.71 -13.10
N GLU A 278 -9.66 -9.15 -11.98
CA GLU A 278 -10.29 -10.02 -10.99
C GLU A 278 -11.56 -9.39 -10.38
N ALA A 279 -11.59 -8.06 -10.25
CA ALA A 279 -12.71 -7.34 -9.65
C ALA A 279 -13.85 -7.00 -10.64
N ASP A 280 -13.75 -7.44 -11.91
CA ASP A 280 -14.74 -7.08 -12.96
C ASP A 280 -16.16 -7.58 -12.63
N ALA A 281 -16.29 -8.75 -12.00
CA ALA A 281 -17.58 -9.29 -11.57
C ALA A 281 -18.25 -8.38 -10.53
N SER A 282 -17.54 -8.01 -9.46
CA SER A 282 -18.04 -7.11 -8.41
C SER A 282 -18.34 -5.71 -8.95
N ARG A 283 -17.50 -5.19 -9.85
CA ARG A 283 -17.76 -3.94 -10.57
C ARG A 283 -19.10 -4.01 -11.31
N LYS A 284 -19.32 -5.05 -12.12
CA LYS A 284 -20.58 -5.21 -12.88
C LYS A 284 -21.78 -5.33 -11.97
N ASN A 285 -21.65 -6.07 -10.87
CA ASN A 285 -22.70 -6.20 -9.87
C ASN A 285 -23.06 -4.84 -9.27
N PHE A 286 -22.06 -4.02 -8.89
CA PHE A 286 -22.29 -2.65 -8.42
C PHE A 286 -23.04 -1.80 -9.45
N MET A 287 -22.60 -1.83 -10.72
CA MET A 287 -23.22 -1.04 -11.78
C MET A 287 -24.67 -1.44 -12.09
N ASN A 288 -25.07 -2.68 -11.75
CA ASN A 288 -26.43 -3.19 -11.92
C ASN A 288 -27.35 -2.91 -10.72
N LEU A 289 -26.82 -2.42 -9.59
CA LEU A 289 -27.62 -2.02 -8.44
C LEU A 289 -28.47 -0.78 -8.73
N SER A 290 -29.53 -0.58 -7.94
CA SER A 290 -30.27 0.69 -7.93
C SER A 290 -29.38 1.84 -7.44
N GLU A 291 -29.73 3.08 -7.80
CA GLU A 291 -29.01 4.27 -7.32
C GLU A 291 -28.99 4.37 -5.78
N GLU A 292 -30.05 3.90 -5.13
CA GLU A 292 -30.16 3.83 -3.67
C GLU A 292 -29.13 2.86 -3.09
N SER A 293 -29.08 1.61 -3.59
CA SER A 293 -28.13 0.62 -3.10
C SER A 293 -26.67 1.00 -3.40
N GLN A 294 -26.40 1.61 -4.56
CA GLN A 294 -25.08 2.18 -4.83
C GLN A 294 -24.73 3.27 -3.80
N SER A 295 -25.68 4.16 -3.49
CA SER A 295 -25.46 5.23 -2.51
C SER A 295 -25.22 4.69 -1.10
N GLN A 296 -25.90 3.62 -0.71
CA GLN A 296 -25.69 2.95 0.57
C GLN A 296 -24.29 2.36 0.67
N ILE A 297 -23.79 1.70 -0.38
CA ILE A 297 -22.39 1.22 -0.43
C ILE A 297 -21.41 2.40 -0.32
N ILE A 298 -21.65 3.51 -1.03
CA ILE A 298 -20.79 4.68 -0.92
C ILE A 298 -20.80 5.24 0.51
N LYS A 299 -21.96 5.36 1.15
CA LYS A 299 -22.06 5.80 2.55
C LYS A 299 -21.31 4.87 3.50
N PHE A 300 -21.39 3.56 3.28
CA PHE A 300 -20.61 2.58 4.04
C PHE A 300 -19.10 2.83 3.84
N LEU A 301 -18.63 2.96 2.60
CA LEU A 301 -17.21 3.23 2.31
C LEU A 301 -16.71 4.56 2.90
N GLU A 302 -17.52 5.62 2.83
CA GLU A 302 -17.23 6.93 3.42
C GLU A 302 -17.27 6.90 4.95
N SER A 303 -17.90 5.91 5.55
CA SER A 303 -17.92 5.77 7.00
C SER A 303 -16.64 5.15 7.58
N LEU A 304 -15.89 4.41 6.74
CA LEU A 304 -14.65 3.71 7.10
C LEU A 304 -13.48 4.67 7.34
#